data_AF-A0A2T4XKY0-F1
#
_entry.id   AF-A0A2T4XKY0-F1
#
_cell.length_a   1.000
_cell.length_b   1.000
_cell.length_c   1.000
_cell.angle_alpha   90.00
_cell.angle_beta   90.00
_cell.angle_gamma   90.00
#
_symmetry.space_group_name_H-M   'P 1'
#
loop_
_entity.id
_entity.type
_entity.pdbx_description
1 polymer ?
#
loop_
_entity_poly.entity_id
_entity_poly.type
_entity_poly.pdbx_seq_one_letter_code
_entity_poly.pdbx_strand_id
1 'polypeptide(L)'
;MNAGSSQLHSHSVIRRRSLRFGIIAIVLAMFILAWIWIPSLEAGGWFAGYLLGFFAVLLHFLTSILMKNVPPAKIVYVYFAGMAARFILIIALFILFLISEKFDQLSFTVSFLISYLFHSMIDLISVHQSIANRSHNTKHH
;
A
#
# COMPACT_ATOMS: atom_id res chain seq x y z
N MET A 1 -16.91 -7.92 -38.49
CA MET A 1 -15.70 -7.10 -38.20
C MET A 1 -15.94 -6.36 -36.90
N ASN A 2 -15.32 -6.77 -35.79
CA ASN A 2 -15.44 -6.07 -34.50
C ASN A 2 -14.19 -6.25 -33.63
N ALA A 3 -13.01 -6.01 -34.23
CA ALA A 3 -11.70 -6.18 -33.57
C ALA A 3 -11.17 -4.89 -32.90
N GLY A 4 -11.90 -3.77 -33.01
CA GLY A 4 -11.42 -2.45 -32.55
C GLY A 4 -11.69 -2.13 -31.08
N SER A 5 -12.71 -2.72 -30.46
CA SER A 5 -13.13 -2.39 -29.08
C SER A 5 -12.32 -3.14 -28.00
N SER A 6 -11.67 -4.25 -28.35
CA SER A 6 -10.88 -5.06 -27.41
C SER A 6 -9.47 -4.50 -27.16
N GLN A 7 -8.87 -3.75 -28.10
CA GLN A 7 -7.53 -3.19 -27.94
C GLN A 7 -7.48 -1.93 -27.05
N LEU A 8 -8.50 -1.07 -27.13
CA LEU A 8 -8.57 0.15 -26.30
C LEU A 8 -8.76 -0.15 -24.80
N HIS A 9 -9.43 -1.26 -24.46
CA HIS A 9 -9.66 -1.63 -23.07
C HIS A 9 -8.43 -2.26 -22.40
N SER A 10 -7.50 -2.85 -23.18
CA SER A 10 -6.28 -3.46 -22.66
C SER A 10 -5.23 -2.42 -22.24
N HIS A 11 -5.05 -1.37 -23.04
CA HIS A 11 -4.05 -0.32 -22.77
C HIS A 11 -4.33 0.49 -21.50
N SER A 12 -5.59 0.70 -21.12
CA SER A 12 -5.95 1.47 -19.92
C SER A 12 -5.69 0.71 -18.61
N VAL A 13 -5.81 -0.62 -18.61
CA VAL A 13 -5.57 -1.49 -17.45
C VAL A 13 -4.06 -1.64 -17.18
N ILE A 14 -3.26 -1.73 -18.24
CA ILE A 14 -1.79 -1.82 -18.14
C ILE A 14 -1.21 -0.48 -17.64
N ARG A 15 -1.73 0.65 -18.14
CA ARG A 15 -1.28 2.00 -17.72
C ARG A 15 -1.58 2.32 -16.26
N ARG A 16 -2.72 1.86 -15.71
CA ARG A 16 -3.05 2.02 -14.27
C ARG A 16 -2.21 1.15 -13.33
N ARG A 17 -1.75 -0.01 -13.77
CA ARG A 17 -0.83 -0.84 -12.97
C ARG A 17 0.57 -0.22 -12.93
N SER A 18 1.07 0.26 -14.06
CA SER A 18 2.40 0.90 -14.18
C SER A 18 2.55 2.14 -13.29
N LEU A 19 1.51 2.99 -13.18
CA LEU A 19 1.56 4.19 -12.35
C LEU A 19 1.72 3.87 -10.85
N ARG A 20 1.11 2.79 -10.36
CA ARG A 20 1.20 2.36 -8.96
C ARG A 20 2.60 1.85 -8.62
N PHE A 21 3.23 1.11 -9.53
CA PHE A 21 4.64 0.71 -9.40
C PHE A 21 5.59 1.92 -9.46
N GLY A 22 5.26 2.94 -10.26
CA GLY A 22 6.01 4.19 -10.32
C GLY A 22 6.00 4.95 -8.99
N ILE A 23 4.85 5.08 -8.33
CA ILE A 23 4.75 5.75 -7.02
C ILE A 23 5.54 4.99 -5.95
N ILE A 24 5.42 3.66 -5.92
CA ILE A 24 6.19 2.80 -5.01
C ILE A 24 7.70 2.98 -5.24
N ALA A 25 8.15 3.04 -6.50
CA ALA A 25 9.55 3.24 -6.84
C ALA A 25 10.07 4.64 -6.44
N ILE A 26 9.26 5.69 -6.63
CA ILE A 26 9.61 7.06 -6.21
C ILE A 26 9.74 7.15 -4.69
N VAL A 27 8.80 6.55 -3.96
CA VAL A 27 8.83 6.52 -2.49
C VAL A 27 10.04 5.74 -1.98
N LEU A 28 10.42 4.63 -2.65
CA LEU A 28 11.65 3.89 -2.34
C LEU A 28 12.91 4.74 -2.62
N ALA A 29 12.95 5.44 -3.76
CA ALA A 29 14.09 6.25 -4.18
C ALA A 29 14.32 7.45 -3.25
N MET A 30 13.25 8.15 -2.84
CA MET A 30 13.33 9.22 -1.85
C MET A 30 13.86 8.71 -0.50
N PHE A 31 13.52 7.48 -0.12
CA PHE A 31 13.99 6.88 1.12
C PHE A 31 15.47 6.49 1.08
N ILE A 32 15.94 5.96 -0.06
CA ILE A 32 17.37 5.69 -0.30
C ILE A 32 18.19 7.00 -0.27
N LEU A 33 17.63 8.10 -0.79
CA LEU A 33 18.26 9.42 -0.73
C LEU A 33 18.32 9.98 0.69
N ALA A 34 17.26 9.81 1.49
CA ALA A 34 17.22 10.23 2.88
C ALA A 34 18.26 9.49 3.75
N TRP A 35 18.53 8.21 3.46
CA TRP A 35 19.53 7.40 4.16
C TRP A 35 20.94 8.00 4.11
N ILE A 36 21.29 8.69 3.02
CA ILE A 36 22.63 9.31 2.85
C ILE A 36 22.85 10.47 3.84
N TRP A 37 21.77 11.08 4.34
CA TRP A 37 21.83 12.30 5.15
C TRP A 37 21.55 12.10 6.64
N ILE A 38 21.16 10.91 7.09
CA ILE A 38 20.79 10.65 8.49
C ILE A 38 21.99 10.06 9.27
N PRO A 39 22.37 10.63 10.43
CA PRO A 39 23.46 10.11 11.26
C PRO A 39 23.19 8.69 11.77
N SER A 40 24.24 7.86 11.78
CA SER A 40 24.17 6.40 11.81
C SER A 40 23.61 5.74 13.08
N LEU A 41 23.59 6.43 14.22
CA LEU A 41 23.11 5.84 15.48
C LEU A 41 21.58 5.76 15.59
N GLU A 42 20.84 6.70 15.00
CA GLU A 42 19.36 6.72 15.09
C GLU A 42 18.69 6.20 13.82
N ALA A 43 19.42 6.12 12.70
CA ALA A 43 18.90 5.71 11.40
C ALA A 43 18.22 4.33 11.40
N GLY A 44 18.63 3.42 12.29
CA GLY A 44 18.10 2.06 12.36
C GLY A 44 16.61 2.00 12.72
N GLY A 45 16.16 2.80 13.69
CA GLY A 45 14.76 2.82 14.12
C GLY A 45 13.83 3.42 13.05
N TRP A 46 14.29 4.50 12.41
CA TRP A 46 13.59 5.14 11.29
C TRP A 46 13.45 4.19 10.10
N PHE A 47 14.53 3.48 9.75
CA PHE A 47 14.52 2.50 8.66
C PHE A 47 13.58 1.33 8.96
N ALA A 48 13.66 0.76 10.16
CA ALA A 48 12.79 -0.34 10.57
C ALA A 48 11.30 0.05 10.55
N GLY A 49 10.97 1.23 11.08
CA GLY A 49 9.59 1.75 11.09
C GLY A 49 9.05 1.99 9.68
N TYR A 50 9.87 2.56 8.80
CA TYR A 50 9.50 2.73 7.39
C TYR A 50 9.34 1.40 6.67
N LEU A 51 10.28 0.46 6.83
CA LEU A 51 10.24 -0.86 6.19
C LEU A 51 8.96 -1.61 6.57
N LEU A 52 8.55 -1.49 7.83
CA LEU A 52 7.32 -2.06 8.35
C LEU A 52 6.07 -1.41 7.71
N GLY A 53 6.06 -0.08 7.57
CA GLY A 53 4.99 0.63 6.87
C GLY A 53 4.94 0.29 5.36
N PHE A 54 6.08 0.14 4.71
CA PHE A 54 6.17 -0.31 3.32
C PHE A 54 5.66 -1.74 3.15
N PHE A 55 6.00 -2.62 4.10
CA PHE A 55 5.51 -3.99 4.11
C PHE A 55 3.98 -4.06 4.23
N ALA A 56 3.37 -3.18 5.02
CA ALA A 56 1.92 -3.05 5.10
C ALA A 56 1.26 -2.77 3.73
N VAL A 57 1.93 -2.00 2.88
CA VAL A 57 1.44 -1.59 1.56
C VAL A 57 1.58 -2.72 0.55
N LEU A 58 2.71 -3.43 0.60
CA LEU A 58 2.91 -4.67 -0.16
C LEU A 58 1.81 -5.69 0.14
N LEU A 59 1.46 -5.87 1.41
CA LEU A 59 0.36 -6.76 1.82
C LEU A 59 -0.99 -6.28 1.29
N HIS A 60 -1.25 -4.97 1.29
CA HIS A 60 -2.46 -4.41 0.70
C HIS A 60 -2.52 -4.68 -0.81
N PHE A 61 -1.42 -4.46 -1.51
CA PHE A 61 -1.34 -4.71 -2.94
C PHE A 61 -1.52 -6.19 -3.27
N LEU A 62 -0.91 -7.07 -2.49
CA LEU A 62 -1.03 -8.52 -2.64
C LEU A 62 -2.49 -8.98 -2.42
N THR A 63 -3.14 -8.52 -1.36
CA THR A 63 -4.57 -8.79 -1.12
C THR A 63 -5.43 -8.25 -2.25
N SER A 64 -5.16 -7.05 -2.77
CA SER A 64 -5.86 -6.49 -3.94
C SER A 64 -5.71 -7.34 -5.22
N ILE A 65 -4.54 -7.97 -5.42
CA ILE A 65 -4.34 -8.89 -6.55
C ILE A 65 -5.14 -10.18 -6.34
N LEU A 66 -5.07 -10.77 -5.14
CA LEU A 66 -5.76 -12.01 -4.81
C LEU A 66 -7.29 -11.87 -4.90
N MET A 67 -7.82 -10.69 -4.60
CA MET A 67 -9.25 -10.35 -4.72
C MET A 67 -9.81 -10.48 -6.13
N LYS A 68 -8.98 -10.37 -7.19
CA LYS A 68 -9.46 -10.39 -8.58
C LYS A 68 -10.10 -11.72 -8.99
N ASN A 69 -9.74 -12.80 -8.31
CA ASN A 69 -10.22 -14.14 -8.62
C ASN A 69 -11.33 -14.61 -7.65
N VAL A 70 -11.82 -13.72 -6.76
CA VAL A 70 -12.83 -14.06 -5.75
C VAL A 70 -14.24 -13.85 -6.31
N PRO A 71 -15.17 -14.81 -6.14
CA PRO A 71 -16.56 -14.66 -6.56
C PRO A 71 -17.24 -13.46 -5.88
N PRO A 72 -18.14 -12.72 -6.57
CA PRO A 72 -18.80 -11.51 -6.03
C PRO A 72 -19.44 -11.71 -4.65
N ALA A 73 -20.07 -12.87 -4.45
CA ALA A 73 -20.72 -13.24 -3.19
C ALA A 73 -19.77 -13.31 -1.98
N LYS A 74 -18.46 -13.46 -2.21
CA LYS A 74 -17.44 -13.60 -1.15
C LYS A 74 -16.51 -12.38 -1.04
N ILE A 75 -16.61 -11.40 -1.94
CA ILE A 75 -15.67 -10.25 -1.99
C ILE A 75 -15.65 -9.49 -0.66
N VAL A 76 -16.82 -9.19 -0.08
CA VAL A 76 -16.90 -8.43 1.18
C VAL A 76 -16.23 -9.20 2.33
N TYR A 77 -16.52 -10.49 2.47
CA TYR A 77 -15.95 -11.34 3.51
C TYR A 77 -14.43 -11.44 3.39
N VAL A 78 -13.93 -11.75 2.19
CA VAL A 78 -12.48 -11.86 1.97
C VAL A 78 -11.82 -10.51 2.17
N TYR A 79 -12.46 -9.39 1.81
CA TYR A 79 -11.89 -8.04 1.97
C TYR A 79 -11.68 -7.68 3.43
N PHE A 80 -12.71 -7.86 4.26
CA PHE A 80 -12.59 -7.64 5.70
C PHE A 80 -11.61 -8.63 6.35
N ALA A 81 -11.61 -9.90 5.95
CA ALA A 81 -10.64 -10.88 6.45
C ALA A 81 -9.20 -10.51 6.07
N GLY A 82 -8.96 -10.04 4.84
CA GLY A 82 -7.65 -9.58 4.39
C GLY A 82 -7.18 -8.31 5.11
N MET A 83 -8.10 -7.38 5.37
CA MET A 83 -7.82 -6.19 6.19
C MET A 83 -7.45 -6.57 7.63
N ALA A 84 -8.23 -7.44 8.26
CA ALA A 84 -7.98 -7.91 9.62
C ALA A 84 -6.66 -8.69 9.72
N ALA A 85 -6.40 -9.60 8.78
CA ALA A 85 -5.15 -10.37 8.73
C ALA A 85 -3.94 -9.44 8.58
N ARG A 86 -4.00 -8.43 7.69
CA ARG A 86 -2.96 -7.41 7.54
C ARG A 86 -2.74 -6.66 8.85
N PHE A 87 -3.81 -6.21 9.50
CA PHE A 87 -3.72 -5.46 10.76
C PHE A 87 -3.07 -6.28 11.87
N ILE A 88 -3.52 -7.53 12.08
CA ILE A 88 -2.95 -8.46 13.06
C ILE A 88 -1.47 -8.69 12.77
N LEU A 89 -1.12 -8.89 11.50
CA LEU A 89 0.25 -9.18 11.11
C LEU A 89 1.18 -7.97 11.32
N ILE A 90 0.72 -6.76 11.03
CA ILE A 90 1.48 -5.53 11.31
C ILE A 90 1.67 -5.36 12.82
N ILE A 91 0.64 -5.61 13.64
CA ILE A 91 0.76 -5.56 15.10
C ILE A 91 1.77 -6.59 15.60
N ALA A 92 1.70 -7.82 15.10
CA ALA A 92 2.62 -8.89 15.51
C ALA A 92 4.07 -8.52 15.19
N LEU A 93 4.33 -7.98 13.99
CA LEU A 93 5.64 -7.48 13.61
C LEU A 93 6.07 -6.28 14.47
N PHE A 94 5.17 -5.34 14.73
CA PHE A 94 5.44 -4.19 15.59
C PHE A 94 5.87 -4.64 17.00
N ILE A 95 5.15 -5.59 17.60
CA ILE A 95 5.50 -6.18 18.90
C ILE A 95 6.85 -6.90 18.84
N LEU A 96 7.12 -7.66 17.77
CA LEU A 96 8.41 -8.33 17.58
C LEU A 96 9.58 -7.33 17.53
N PHE A 97 9.38 -6.19 16.86
CA PHE A 97 10.36 -5.11 16.80
C PHE A 97 10.54 -4.41 18.15
N LEU A 98 9.47 -4.22 18.92
CA LEU A 98 9.57 -3.68 20.28
C LEU A 98 10.39 -4.59 21.21
N ILE A 99 10.17 -5.91 21.14
CA ILE A 99 10.90 -6.88 21.97
C ILE A 99 12.37 -7.02 21.51
N SER A 100 12.69 -6.68 20.27
CA SER A 100 14.06 -6.79 19.74
C SER A 100 15.05 -5.74 20.29
N GLU A 101 14.60 -4.78 21.11
CA GLU A 101 15.35 -3.84 21.99
C GLU A 101 16.61 -3.12 21.46
N LYS A 102 16.99 -3.28 20.19
CA LYS A 102 18.21 -2.70 19.61
C LYS A 102 18.06 -1.28 19.07
N PHE A 103 16.86 -0.69 19.13
CA PHE A 103 16.56 0.60 18.50
C PHE A 103 15.84 1.54 19.46
N ASP A 104 16.01 2.84 19.25
CA ASP A 104 15.23 3.86 19.93
C ASP A 104 13.73 3.67 19.64
N GLN A 105 13.01 3.24 20.67
CA GLN A 105 11.61 2.82 20.63
C GLN A 105 10.69 3.96 20.20
N LEU A 106 11.03 5.20 20.55
CA LEU A 106 10.24 6.38 20.21
C LEU A 106 10.38 6.70 18.72
N SER A 107 11.60 6.76 18.22
CA SER A 107 11.90 6.96 16.79
C SER A 107 11.27 5.89 15.90
N PHE A 108 11.32 4.61 16.33
CA PHE A 108 10.66 3.51 15.62
C PHE A 108 9.13 3.68 15.58
N THR A 109 8.52 3.94 16.74
CA THR A 109 7.05 4.04 16.85
C THR A 109 6.49 5.21 16.06
N VAL A 110 7.14 6.38 16.14
CA VAL A 110 6.75 7.58 15.40
C VAL A 110 6.89 7.35 13.90
N SER A 111 8.02 6.79 13.47
CA SER A 111 8.27 6.49 12.04
C SER A 111 7.26 5.47 11.49
N PHE A 112 6.96 4.43 12.27
CA PHE A 112 5.93 3.46 11.92
C PHE A 112 4.53 4.10 11.81
N LEU A 113 4.12 4.88 12.81
CA LEU A 113 2.82 5.54 12.85
C LEU A 113 2.64 6.48 11.65
N ILE A 114 3.65 7.32 11.39
CA ILE A 114 3.65 8.26 10.26
C ILE A 114 3.57 7.50 8.94
N SER A 115 4.43 6.49 8.74
CA SER A 115 4.44 5.69 7.52
C SER A 115 3.11 4.95 7.28
N TYR A 116 2.52 4.40 8.35
CA TYR A 116 1.22 3.73 8.28
C TYR A 116 0.09 4.71 7.94
N LEU A 117 0.05 5.88 8.58
CA LEU A 117 -0.97 6.91 8.32
C LEU A 117 -0.89 7.42 6.88
N PHE A 118 0.31 7.76 6.39
CA PHE A 118 0.49 8.22 5.01
C PHE A 118 0.00 7.16 4.01
N HIS A 119 0.39 5.91 4.19
CA HIS A 119 -0.03 4.85 3.30
C HIS A 119 -1.54 4.55 3.39
N SER A 120 -2.12 4.59 4.58
CA SER A 120 -3.57 4.45 4.76
C SER A 120 -4.34 5.59 4.09
N MET A 121 -3.86 6.83 4.15
CA MET A 121 -4.48 7.97 3.47
C MET A 121 -4.37 7.84 1.95
N ILE A 122 -3.21 7.42 1.43
CA ILE A 122 -3.02 7.17 0.00
C ILE A 122 -3.99 6.10 -0.50
N ASP A 123 -4.15 5.00 0.25
CA ASP A 123 -5.13 3.95 -0.07
C ASP A 123 -6.56 4.50 -0.08
N LEU A 124 -6.94 5.28 0.95
CA LEU A 124 -8.28 5.87 1.06
C LEU A 124 -8.59 6.81 -0.11
N ILE A 125 -7.65 7.70 -0.47
CA ILE A 125 -7.79 8.61 -1.61
C ILE A 125 -7.91 7.81 -2.91
N SER A 126 -7.13 6.74 -3.08
CA SER A 126 -7.19 5.88 -4.26
C SER A 126 -8.56 5.22 -4.42
N VAL A 127 -9.14 4.73 -3.31
CA VAL A 127 -10.49 4.13 -3.29
C VAL A 127 -11.54 5.19 -3.60
N HIS A 128 -11.48 6.36 -2.96
CA HIS A 128 -12.44 7.44 -3.22
C HIS A 128 -12.41 7.87 -4.69
N GLN A 129 -11.24 8.06 -5.28
CA GLN A 129 -11.10 8.40 -6.70
C GLN A 129 -11.62 7.28 -7.62
N SER A 130 -11.46 6.01 -7.23
CA SER A 130 -12.02 4.88 -7.99
C SER A 130 -13.55 4.87 -7.99
N ILE A 131 -14.18 5.25 -6.87
CA ILE A 131 -15.65 5.32 -6.74
C ILE A 131 -16.19 6.55 -7.49
N ALA A 132 -15.59 7.72 -7.27
CA ALA A 132 -16.00 8.97 -7.93
C ALA A 132 -15.93 8.87 -9.47
N ASN A 133 -14.86 8.29 -10.01
CA ASN A 133 -14.71 8.10 -11.46
C ASN A 133 -15.72 7.10 -12.05
N ARG A 134 -16.21 6.12 -11.28
CA ARG A 134 -17.24 5.17 -11.74
C ARG A 134 -18.63 5.80 -11.73
N SER A 135 -18.93 6.61 -10.72
CA SER A 135 -20.20 7.37 -10.60
C SER A 135 -20.39 8.41 -11.73
N HIS A 136 -19.30 9.04 -12.18
CA HIS A 136 -19.35 10.00 -13.28
C HIS A 136 -19.61 9.32 -14.65
N ASN A 137 -19.18 8.08 -14.84
CA ASN A 137 -19.35 7.36 -16.10
C ASN A 137 -20.77 6.80 -16.30
N THR A 138 -21.58 6.72 -15.24
CA THR A 138 -22.99 6.26 -15.31
C THR A 138 -23.99 7.38 -15.57
N LYS A 139 -23.56 8.65 -15.64
CA LYS A 139 -24.44 9.80 -15.93
C LYS A 139 -24.45 10.22 -17.41
N HIS A 140 -23.66 9.56 -18.25
CA HIS A 140 -23.58 9.83 -19.69
C HIS A 140 -24.12 8.67 -20.56
N HIS A 141 -24.89 7.77 -19.96
CA HIS A 141 -25.69 6.75 -20.66
C HIS A 141 -27.17 6.98 -20.39
#